data_AF-N1QZY0-F1
#
_entry.id   AF-N1QZY0-F1
#
_cell.length_a   1.000
_cell.length_b   1.000
_cell.length_c   1.000
_cell.angle_alpha   90.00
_cell.angle_beta   90.00
_cell.angle_gamma   90.00
#
_symmetry.space_group_name_H-M   'P 1'
#
loop_
_entity.id
_entity.type
_entity.pdbx_description
1 polymer ?
#
loop_
_entity_poly.entity_id
_entity_poly.type
_entity_poly.pdbx_seq_one_letter_code
_entity_poly.pdbx_strand_id
1 'polypeptide(L)'
;MQPIFRHGNGGAVAAVCRDENMIFLKASWITYSNHTDPETSEAIAASGLEFQQGLIRSHYTGRSFIQPTQAIRDLAVKLKLAPVRGVITGKSVVVVDDSIVRGTTSSKIVRLLRDAGAREVHMRISSPPVVGRCHYGIDTPDEKELISNRLDVEGVREMIGCDSLGFLTLDKLHSIYGDEADELCDACFSRNYPVPMPDKVPAMASADDED
;
A
#
# COMPACT_ATOMS: atom_id res chain seq x y z
N MET A 1 16.25 16.64 -16.67
CA MET A 1 15.25 15.75 -16.05
C MET A 1 14.81 16.43 -14.75
N GLN A 2 13.75 17.24 -14.79
CA GLN A 2 13.28 17.99 -13.61
C GLN A 2 12.06 17.31 -13.00
N PRO A 3 11.97 17.17 -11.66
CA PRO A 3 10.76 16.72 -11.00
C PRO A 3 9.78 17.89 -10.99
N ILE A 4 8.75 17.85 -11.84
CA ILE A 4 7.72 18.89 -11.86
C ILE A 4 6.65 18.50 -10.84
N PHE A 5 6.93 18.83 -9.57
CA PHE A 5 5.89 19.16 -8.61
C PHE A 5 5.22 20.46 -9.09
N ARG A 6 3.97 20.38 -9.54
CA ARG A 6 3.07 21.54 -9.53
C ARG A 6 1.87 21.18 -8.68
N HIS A 7 1.73 21.90 -7.57
CA HIS A 7 0.54 21.89 -6.73
C HIS A 7 -0.65 22.29 -7.62
N GLY A 8 -1.48 21.30 -7.97
CA GLY A 8 -2.66 21.51 -8.80
C GLY A 8 -3.54 20.27 -8.77
N ASN A 9 -4.62 20.34 -7.99
CA ASN A 9 -5.87 19.57 -7.91
C ASN A 9 -5.95 18.05 -8.19
N GLY A 10 -4.97 17.38 -8.81
CA GLY A 10 -4.90 15.92 -8.87
C GLY A 10 -4.39 15.36 -7.55
N GLY A 11 -5.06 14.34 -7.01
CA GLY A 11 -4.67 13.67 -5.77
C GLY A 11 -3.20 13.20 -5.76
N ALA A 12 -2.68 12.96 -4.56
CA ALA A 12 -1.27 12.58 -4.30
C ALA A 12 -0.76 11.38 -5.12
N VAL A 13 -1.66 10.61 -5.73
CA VAL A 13 -1.39 9.45 -6.58
C VAL A 13 -0.87 9.84 -7.98
N ALA A 14 -1.11 11.07 -8.44
CA ALA A 14 -0.81 11.50 -9.82
C ALA A 14 0.64 11.99 -10.07
N ALA A 15 1.46 12.17 -9.03
CA ALA A 15 2.81 12.70 -9.17
C ALA A 15 3.82 11.57 -9.52
N VAL A 16 3.97 11.29 -10.82
CA VAL A 16 5.04 10.41 -11.31
C VAL A 16 5.65 10.99 -12.60
N CYS A 17 6.98 10.87 -12.75
CA CYS A 17 7.70 11.26 -13.96
C CYS A 17 7.09 10.58 -15.19
N ARG A 18 6.52 11.35 -16.13
CA ARG A 18 5.97 10.82 -17.38
C ARG A 18 7.11 10.32 -18.29
N ASP A 19 7.45 9.05 -18.17
CA ASP A 19 8.21 8.28 -19.15
C ASP A 19 7.22 7.46 -19.99
N GLU A 20 7.41 7.44 -21.31
CA GLU A 20 6.61 6.68 -22.27
C GLU A 20 6.62 5.16 -22.00
N ASN A 21 7.58 4.66 -21.24
CA ASN A 21 7.68 3.26 -20.82
C ASN A 21 7.09 2.99 -19.42
N MET A 22 6.31 3.93 -18.87
CA MET A 22 5.73 3.81 -17.54
C MET A 22 4.29 3.33 -17.56
N ILE A 23 3.94 2.38 -16.69
CA ILE A 23 2.59 1.81 -16.59
C ILE A 23 2.06 1.80 -15.16
N PHE A 24 0.73 1.90 -15.00
CA PHE A 24 0.06 1.71 -13.71
C PHE A 24 -0.31 0.26 -13.47
N LEU A 25 0.01 -0.23 -12.28
CA LEU A 25 -0.35 -1.51 -11.70
C LEU A 25 -1.15 -1.28 -10.41
N LYS A 26 -2.14 -2.11 -10.15
CA LYS A 26 -2.84 -2.17 -8.87
C LYS A 26 -2.38 -3.39 -8.07
N ALA A 27 -2.00 -3.18 -6.81
CA ALA A 27 -1.60 -4.25 -5.89
C ALA A 27 -2.58 -4.47 -4.72
N SER A 28 -3.63 -3.64 -4.61
CA SER A 28 -4.65 -3.75 -3.56
C SER A 28 -5.24 -5.16 -3.47
N TRP A 29 -5.22 -5.67 -2.25
CA TRP A 29 -5.71 -6.99 -1.86
C TRP A 29 -7.22 -7.01 -1.58
N ILE A 30 -7.83 -5.85 -1.37
CA ILE A 30 -9.17 -5.70 -0.81
C ILE A 30 -10.23 -5.77 -1.91
N THR A 31 -9.93 -5.31 -3.13
CA THR A 31 -10.88 -5.41 -4.23
C THR A 31 -10.76 -6.76 -4.95
N TYR A 32 -11.78 -7.62 -4.82
CA TYR A 32 -11.99 -8.82 -5.63
C TYR A 32 -12.28 -8.54 -7.12
N SER A 33 -12.29 -7.27 -7.50
CA SER A 33 -12.69 -6.79 -8.79
C SER A 33 -11.46 -6.61 -9.68
N ASN A 34 -11.50 -7.20 -10.88
CA ASN A 34 -10.58 -6.87 -11.97
C ASN A 34 -10.80 -5.44 -12.52
N HIS A 35 -11.76 -4.69 -11.96
CA HIS A 35 -11.97 -3.29 -12.31
C HIS A 35 -11.04 -2.39 -11.50
N THR A 36 -10.46 -1.44 -12.22
CA THR A 36 -9.82 -0.26 -11.67
C THR A 36 -10.82 0.44 -10.75
N ASP A 37 -10.47 0.65 -9.49
CA ASP A 37 -11.30 1.46 -8.59
C ASP A 37 -11.30 2.93 -9.07
N PRO A 38 -12.28 3.75 -8.65
CA PRO A 38 -12.37 5.14 -9.06
C PRO A 38 -11.10 5.95 -8.79
N GLU A 39 -10.43 5.72 -7.65
CA GLU A 39 -9.22 6.44 -7.25
C GLU A 39 -8.04 6.13 -8.19
N THR A 40 -7.83 4.85 -8.47
CA THR A 40 -6.81 4.40 -9.43
C THR A 40 -7.14 4.92 -10.83
N SER A 41 -8.42 4.92 -11.23
CA SER A 41 -8.87 5.44 -12.53
C SER A 41 -8.63 6.94 -12.68
N GLU A 42 -8.86 7.73 -11.63
CA GLU A 42 -8.58 9.16 -11.59
C GLU A 42 -7.07 9.42 -11.62
N ALA A 43 -6.28 8.65 -10.87
CA ALA A 43 -4.82 8.72 -10.89
C ALA A 43 -4.25 8.44 -12.29
N ILE A 44 -4.78 7.41 -12.97
CA ILE A 44 -4.43 7.08 -14.36
C ILE A 44 -4.79 8.25 -15.28
N ALA A 45 -6.02 8.77 -15.21
CA ALA A 45 -6.47 9.87 -16.06
C ALA A 45 -5.63 11.14 -15.87
N ALA A 46 -5.30 11.49 -14.63
CA ALA A 46 -4.45 12.65 -14.32
C ALA A 46 -2.99 12.46 -14.78
N SER A 47 -2.48 11.23 -14.71
CA SER A 47 -1.10 10.90 -15.10
C SER A 47 -0.89 10.86 -16.61
N GLY A 48 -1.93 10.53 -17.39
CA GLY A 48 -1.84 10.29 -18.83
C GLY A 48 -1.14 8.99 -19.22
N LEU A 49 -0.96 8.05 -18.27
CA LEU A 49 -0.38 6.73 -18.51
C LEU A 49 -1.45 5.68 -18.81
N GLU A 50 -1.03 4.57 -19.40
CA GLU A 50 -1.87 3.40 -19.55
C GLU A 50 -1.89 2.54 -18.29
N PHE A 51 -3.09 2.08 -17.92
CA PHE A 51 -3.24 1.01 -16.94
C PHE A 51 -3.05 -0.34 -17.61
N GLN A 52 -2.23 -1.19 -16.99
CA GLN A 52 -2.08 -2.57 -17.42
C GLN A 52 -2.18 -3.51 -16.23
N GLN A 53 -2.86 -4.64 -16.41
CA GLN A 53 -2.93 -5.67 -15.38
C GLN A 53 -1.60 -6.45 -15.33
N GLY A 54 -0.63 -5.92 -14.58
CA GLY A 54 0.70 -6.51 -14.40
C GLY A 54 0.79 -7.52 -13.25
N LEU A 55 -0.17 -7.52 -12.34
CA LEU A 55 -0.27 -8.49 -11.24
C LEU A 55 -1.63 -9.19 -11.31
N ILE A 56 -1.62 -10.51 -11.24
CA ILE A 56 -2.83 -11.34 -11.21
C ILE A 56 -2.93 -11.97 -9.83
N ARG A 57 -4.06 -11.78 -9.16
CA ARG A 57 -4.36 -12.47 -7.90
C ARG A 57 -4.64 -13.94 -8.18
N SER A 58 -3.97 -14.82 -7.46
CA SER A 58 -4.31 -16.24 -7.51
C SER A 58 -5.59 -16.51 -6.72
N HIS A 59 -6.51 -17.26 -7.31
CA HIS A 59 -7.74 -17.70 -6.65
C HIS A 59 -7.54 -18.91 -5.74
N TYR A 60 -6.34 -19.52 -5.73
CA TYR A 60 -6.06 -20.77 -5.03
C TYR A 60 -5.34 -20.60 -3.69
N THR A 61 -5.29 -19.39 -3.17
CA THR A 61 -4.63 -19.12 -1.89
C THR A 61 -5.56 -19.47 -0.74
N GLY A 62 -5.50 -20.73 -0.30
CA GLY A 62 -6.11 -21.21 0.95
C GLY A 62 -5.28 -20.85 2.19
N ARG A 63 -5.78 -21.22 3.38
CA ARG A 63 -5.04 -21.06 4.65
C ARG A 63 -3.82 -22.00 4.65
N SER A 64 -2.62 -21.46 4.75
CA SER A 64 -1.34 -22.19 4.64
C SER A 64 -0.94 -22.94 5.92
N PHE A 65 -1.90 -23.50 6.67
CA PHE A 65 -1.66 -24.07 8.00
C PHE A 65 -0.88 -25.40 7.96
N ILE A 66 -0.97 -26.17 6.87
CA ILE A 66 -0.32 -27.48 6.75
C ILE A 66 0.64 -27.45 5.57
N GLN A 67 1.82 -26.84 5.74
CA GLN A 67 2.91 -27.03 4.77
C GLN A 67 4.22 -27.39 5.47
N PRO A 68 4.90 -28.47 5.01
CA PRO A 68 5.93 -29.16 5.79
C PRO A 68 7.29 -28.46 5.84
N THR A 69 7.55 -27.44 5.01
CA THR A 69 8.85 -26.75 4.98
C THR A 69 8.72 -25.25 4.72
N GLN A 70 9.66 -24.47 5.27
CA GLN A 70 9.71 -22.99 5.14
C GLN A 70 9.79 -22.53 3.67
N ALA A 71 10.48 -23.29 2.82
CA ALA A 71 10.58 -23.01 1.39
C ALA A 71 9.23 -23.08 0.66
N ILE A 72 8.33 -23.99 1.07
CA ILE A 72 7.00 -24.11 0.47
C ILE A 72 6.06 -23.02 1.04
N ARG A 73 6.26 -22.59 2.30
CA ARG A 73 5.57 -21.39 2.84
C ARG A 73 5.94 -20.12 2.07
N ASP A 74 7.21 -19.92 1.73
CA ASP A 74 7.64 -18.80 0.90
C ASP A 74 7.05 -18.89 -0.53
N LEU A 75 6.88 -20.11 -1.06
CA LEU A 75 6.16 -20.36 -2.30
C LEU A 75 4.66 -20.05 -2.20
N ALA A 76 4.02 -20.34 -1.06
CA ALA A 76 2.60 -20.01 -0.78
C ALA A 76 2.34 -18.50 -0.71
N VAL A 77 3.36 -17.70 -0.34
CA VAL A 77 3.31 -16.24 -0.42
C VAL A 77 3.51 -15.76 -1.86
N LYS A 78 4.46 -16.35 -2.62
CA LYS A 78 4.60 -16.11 -4.07
C LYS A 78 3.34 -16.50 -4.87
N LEU A 79 2.55 -17.44 -4.34
CA LEU A 79 1.29 -17.87 -4.95
C LEU A 79 0.20 -16.80 -4.88
N LYS A 80 0.31 -15.76 -4.05
CA LYS A 80 -0.78 -14.80 -3.88
C LYS A 80 -0.92 -13.79 -5.02
N LEU A 81 0.20 -13.33 -5.58
CA LEU A 81 0.24 -12.43 -6.74
C LEU A 81 1.22 -12.98 -7.77
N ALA A 82 0.75 -13.16 -9.00
CA ALA A 82 1.54 -13.61 -10.13
C ALA A 82 1.86 -12.43 -11.07
N PRO A 83 3.13 -12.12 -11.36
CA PRO A 83 3.49 -11.04 -12.26
C PRO A 83 3.33 -11.46 -13.72
N VAL A 84 2.75 -10.57 -14.52
CA VAL A 84 2.63 -10.72 -15.98
C VAL A 84 3.90 -10.16 -16.63
N ARG A 85 4.91 -11.01 -16.80
CA ARG A 85 6.23 -10.60 -17.34
C ARG A 85 6.15 -9.86 -18.67
N GLY A 86 5.25 -10.24 -19.57
CA GLY A 86 5.07 -9.57 -20.86
C GLY A 86 4.62 -8.10 -20.75
N VAL A 87 4.01 -7.73 -19.62
CA VAL A 87 3.62 -6.36 -19.30
C VAL A 87 4.75 -5.61 -18.58
N ILE A 88 5.47 -6.29 -17.68
CA ILE A 88 6.41 -5.66 -16.73
C ILE A 88 7.83 -5.50 -17.28
N THR A 89 8.31 -6.43 -18.12
CA THR A 89 9.74 -6.51 -18.47
C THR A 89 10.22 -5.22 -19.16
N GLY A 90 11.28 -4.61 -18.63
CA GLY A 90 11.91 -3.39 -19.14
C GLY A 90 11.16 -2.08 -18.86
N LYS A 91 9.98 -2.15 -18.25
CA LYS A 91 9.13 -0.98 -17.94
C LYS A 91 9.42 -0.42 -16.56
N SER A 92 9.13 0.87 -16.39
CA SER A 92 9.00 1.48 -15.08
C SER A 92 7.56 1.32 -14.62
N VAL A 93 7.32 0.85 -13.41
CA VAL A 93 5.97 0.51 -12.95
C VAL A 93 5.57 1.38 -11.77
N VAL A 94 4.35 1.93 -11.84
CA VAL A 94 3.72 2.62 -10.72
C VAL A 94 2.73 1.66 -10.09
N VAL A 95 2.92 1.34 -8.82
CA VAL A 95 2.08 0.41 -8.08
C VAL A 95 1.23 1.19 -7.10
N VAL A 96 -0.09 1.09 -7.24
CA VAL A 96 -1.05 1.65 -6.28
C VAL A 96 -1.47 0.56 -5.29
N ASP A 97 -1.32 0.83 -4.00
CA ASP A 97 -1.74 -0.03 -2.90
C ASP A 97 -2.51 0.79 -1.86
N ASP A 98 -3.36 0.14 -1.07
CA ASP A 98 -4.30 0.86 -0.20
C ASP A 98 -3.58 1.45 1.01
N SER A 99 -2.68 0.68 1.61
CA SER A 99 -1.97 1.08 2.83
C SER A 99 -0.63 0.35 3.00
N ILE A 100 0.27 0.92 3.80
CA ILE A 100 1.47 0.24 4.29
C ILE A 100 1.43 0.22 5.82
N VAL A 101 1.26 -0.97 6.40
CA VAL A 101 1.24 -1.18 7.86
C VAL A 101 2.61 -1.60 8.38
N ARG A 102 3.04 -2.82 8.05
CA ARG A 102 4.36 -3.37 8.46
C ARG A 102 5.44 -3.27 7.37
N GLY A 103 5.06 -2.96 6.12
CA GLY A 103 5.96 -2.89 4.96
C GLY A 103 6.42 -4.24 4.37
N THR A 104 6.19 -5.37 5.05
CA THR A 104 6.64 -6.69 4.60
C THR A 104 6.00 -7.12 3.28
N THR A 105 4.70 -6.88 3.09
CA THR A 105 3.98 -7.17 1.84
C THR A 105 4.49 -6.28 0.71
N SER A 106 4.59 -4.97 0.93
CA SER A 106 5.07 -4.01 -0.06
C SER A 106 6.50 -4.35 -0.52
N SER A 107 7.40 -4.71 0.40
CA SER A 107 8.75 -5.16 0.04
C SER A 107 8.75 -6.42 -0.83
N LYS A 108 7.87 -7.38 -0.55
CA LYS A 108 7.72 -8.59 -1.38
C LYS A 108 7.17 -8.27 -2.77
N ILE A 109 6.22 -7.34 -2.88
CA ILE A 109 5.68 -6.88 -4.16
C ILE A 109 6.77 -6.20 -5.00
N VAL A 110 7.55 -5.29 -4.39
CA VAL A 110 8.65 -4.62 -5.08
C VAL A 110 9.67 -5.63 -5.60
N ARG A 111 10.09 -6.60 -4.76
CA ARG A 111 10.99 -7.69 -5.18
C ARG A 111 10.40 -8.52 -6.31
N LEU A 112 9.11 -8.87 -6.22
CA LEU A 112 8.42 -9.64 -7.26
C LEU A 112 8.44 -8.94 -8.62
N LEU A 113 8.22 -7.62 -8.63
CA LEU A 113 8.23 -6.81 -9.85
C LEU A 113 9.64 -6.65 -10.43
N ARG A 114 10.65 -6.46 -9.57
CA ARG A 114 12.07 -6.46 -9.95
C ARG A 114 12.47 -7.80 -10.58
N ASP A 115 12.12 -8.91 -9.95
CA ASP A 115 12.38 -10.28 -10.45
C ASP A 115 11.63 -10.56 -11.77
N ALA A 116 10.51 -9.86 -12.02
CA ALA A 116 9.77 -9.91 -13.27
C ALA A 116 10.35 -8.99 -14.37
N GLY A 117 11.41 -8.24 -14.08
CA GLY A 117 12.13 -7.40 -15.04
C GLY A 117 11.77 -5.92 -15.03
N ALA A 118 11.11 -5.41 -13.98
CA ALA A 118 10.81 -3.98 -13.87
C ALA A 118 12.10 -3.14 -13.74
N ARG A 119 12.21 -2.07 -14.54
CA ARG A 119 13.34 -1.12 -14.53
C ARG A 119 13.32 -0.22 -13.31
N GLU A 120 12.14 0.29 -12.96
CA GLU A 120 11.87 1.09 -11.76
C GLU A 120 10.51 0.66 -11.20
N VAL A 121 10.35 0.78 -9.89
CA VAL A 121 9.13 0.46 -9.12
C VAL A 121 8.82 1.67 -8.22
N HIS A 122 7.73 2.38 -8.53
CA HIS A 122 7.25 3.53 -7.79
C HIS A 122 5.98 3.16 -7.02
N MET A 123 5.98 3.26 -5.70
CA MET A 123 4.82 2.95 -4.86
C MET A 123 3.99 4.20 -4.61
N ARG A 124 2.67 4.11 -4.78
CA ARG A 124 1.70 5.16 -4.44
C ARG A 124 0.64 4.56 -3.53
N ILE A 125 0.48 5.15 -2.35
CA ILE A 125 -0.38 4.62 -1.30
C ILE A 125 -1.59 5.53 -1.16
N SER A 126 -2.79 4.97 -1.31
CA SER A 126 -4.04 5.74 -1.27
C SER A 126 -4.50 6.10 0.14
N SER A 127 -3.79 5.65 1.19
CA SER A 127 -3.95 6.14 2.56
C SER A 127 -2.82 7.08 3.01
N PRO A 128 -3.06 7.90 4.05
CA PRO A 128 -1.98 8.47 4.85
C PRO A 128 -1.13 7.40 5.55
N PRO A 129 0.07 7.77 6.02
CA PRO A 129 0.91 6.85 6.77
C PRO A 129 0.21 6.39 8.06
N VAL A 130 0.11 5.08 8.27
CA VAL A 130 -0.48 4.51 9.48
C VAL A 130 0.54 4.61 10.62
N VAL A 131 0.29 5.51 11.57
CA VAL A 131 1.22 5.84 12.67
C VAL A 131 0.69 5.45 14.05
N GLY A 132 -0.60 5.13 14.16
CA GLY A 132 -1.28 4.74 15.39
C GLY A 132 -2.03 3.42 15.24
N ARG A 133 -2.18 2.68 16.34
CA ARG A 133 -2.99 1.47 16.42
C ARG A 133 -4.48 1.85 16.48
N CYS A 134 -5.34 1.15 15.77
CA CYS A 134 -6.77 1.32 15.94
C CYS A 134 -7.24 0.72 17.27
N HIS A 135 -8.09 1.47 17.97
CA HIS A 135 -8.71 1.06 19.23
C HIS A 135 -10.22 0.78 19.13
N TYR A 136 -10.78 0.95 17.93
CA TYR A 136 -12.22 0.92 17.68
C TYR A 136 -12.64 -0.29 16.83
N GLY A 137 -11.84 -1.36 16.81
CA GLY A 137 -12.22 -2.64 16.23
C GLY A 137 -11.54 -3.03 14.93
N ILE A 138 -10.64 -2.21 14.37
CA ILE A 138 -9.77 -2.64 13.26
C ILE A 138 -8.55 -3.35 13.86
N ASP A 139 -8.34 -4.61 13.46
CA ASP A 139 -7.15 -5.37 13.85
C ASP A 139 -5.90 -4.72 13.26
N THR A 140 -5.14 -4.08 14.12
CA THR A 140 -3.91 -3.36 13.80
C THR A 140 -2.83 -3.83 14.77
N PRO A 141 -1.59 -3.98 14.26
CA PRO A 141 -0.50 -4.46 15.09
C PRO A 141 -0.10 -3.40 16.12
N ASP A 142 0.81 -3.77 17.02
CA ASP A 142 1.33 -2.82 17.98
C ASP A 142 2.05 -1.67 17.30
N GLU A 143 2.02 -0.48 17.92
CA GLU A 143 2.57 0.73 17.32
C GLU A 143 4.05 0.58 16.93
N LYS A 144 4.83 -0.20 17.70
CA LYS A 144 6.24 -0.47 17.41
C LYS A 144 6.43 -1.26 16.11
N GLU A 145 5.41 -2.00 15.67
CA GLU A 145 5.44 -2.79 14.45
C GLU A 145 4.98 -1.98 13.22
N LEU A 146 4.31 -0.84 13.43
CA LEU A 146 3.93 0.09 12.36
C LEU A 146 5.18 0.74 11.77
N ILE A 147 5.40 0.53 10.48
CA ILE A 147 6.62 1.00 9.81
C ILE A 147 6.70 2.54 9.79
N SER A 148 5.57 3.21 9.55
CA SER A 148 5.48 4.67 9.47
C SER A 148 5.43 5.35 10.85
N ASN A 149 5.28 4.59 11.94
CA ASN A 149 5.53 5.12 13.28
C ASN A 149 7.04 5.26 13.56
N ARG A 150 7.85 4.38 12.99
CA ARG A 150 9.30 4.32 13.27
C ARG A 150 10.15 5.07 12.27
N LEU A 151 9.65 5.27 11.05
CA LEU A 151 10.40 5.80 9.92
C LEU A 151 9.62 6.92 9.24
N ASP A 152 10.36 7.88 8.71
CA ASP A 152 9.81 8.84 7.76
C ASP A 152 9.62 8.19 6.37
N VAL A 153 9.02 8.94 5.44
CA VAL A 153 8.71 8.44 4.09
C VAL A 153 9.95 7.88 3.38
N GLU A 154 11.10 8.53 3.55
CA GLU A 154 12.35 8.08 2.93
C GLU A 154 12.87 6.78 3.56
N GLY A 155 12.84 6.67 4.88
CA GLY A 155 13.15 5.42 5.57
C GLY A 155 12.21 4.27 5.18
N VAL A 156 10.91 4.54 5.00
CA VAL A 156 9.97 3.53 4.49
C VAL A 156 10.33 3.14 3.06
N ARG A 157 10.63 4.10 2.17
CA ARG A 157 11.03 3.87 0.78
C ARG A 157 12.23 2.92 0.70
N GLU A 158 13.28 3.21 1.47
CA GLU A 158 14.48 2.39 1.56
C GLU A 158 14.17 0.99 2.09
N MET A 159 13.39 0.89 3.16
CA MET A 159 13.06 -0.39 3.78
C MET A 159 12.27 -1.31 2.85
N ILE A 160 11.34 -0.78 2.06
CA ILE A 160 10.59 -1.59 1.10
C ILE A 160 11.36 -1.82 -0.21
N GLY A 161 12.34 -0.97 -0.52
CA GLY A 161 13.27 -1.12 -1.65
C GLY A 161 12.75 -0.56 -2.99
N CYS A 162 11.83 0.42 -2.96
CA CYS A 162 11.27 1.05 -4.15
C CYS A 162 12.05 2.31 -4.56
N ASP A 163 11.91 2.75 -5.82
CA ASP A 163 12.63 3.93 -6.34
C ASP A 163 11.99 5.25 -5.88
N SER A 164 10.67 5.25 -5.70
CA SER A 164 9.97 6.38 -5.08
C SER A 164 8.72 5.91 -4.34
N LEU A 165 8.40 6.59 -3.25
CA LEU A 165 7.22 6.33 -2.44
C LEU A 165 6.44 7.63 -2.25
N GLY A 166 5.11 7.56 -2.38
CA GLY A 166 4.21 8.65 -2.06
C GLY A 166 2.99 8.14 -1.31
N PHE A 167 2.59 8.85 -0.26
CA PHE A 167 1.36 8.60 0.49
C PHE A 167 0.35 9.70 0.17
N LEU A 168 -0.94 9.38 0.29
CA LEU A 168 -1.98 10.40 0.39
C LEU A 168 -1.76 11.22 1.67
N THR A 169 -1.74 12.54 1.57
CA THR A 169 -1.62 13.39 2.77
C THR A 169 -2.94 13.44 3.53
N LEU A 170 -2.90 13.55 4.86
CA LEU A 170 -4.09 13.65 5.70
C LEU A 170 -5.00 14.81 5.28
N ASP A 171 -4.44 16.00 5.03
CA ASP A 171 -5.20 17.16 4.54
C ASP A 171 -5.94 16.88 3.23
N LYS A 172 -5.33 16.08 2.35
CA LYS A 172 -5.95 15.71 1.08
C LYS A 172 -7.06 14.69 1.30
N LEU A 173 -6.86 13.74 2.21
CA LEU A 173 -7.94 12.83 2.63
C LEU A 173 -9.13 13.63 3.18
N HIS A 174 -8.89 14.59 4.08
CA HIS A 174 -9.95 15.45 4.62
C HIS A 174 -10.64 16.26 3.52
N SER A 175 -9.89 16.79 2.55
CA SER A 175 -10.48 17.53 1.43
C SER A 175 -11.44 16.71 0.55
N ILE A 176 -11.33 15.38 0.56
CA ILE A 176 -12.25 14.48 -0.18
C ILE A 176 -13.60 14.41 0.53
N TYR A 177 -13.61 14.42 1.86
CA TYR A 177 -14.83 14.37 2.68
C TYR A 177 -15.43 15.75 2.95
N GLY A 178 -14.67 16.83 2.73
CA GLY A 178 -15.16 18.20 2.90
C GLY A 178 -15.57 18.46 4.35
N ASP A 179 -16.77 19.00 4.56
CA ASP A 179 -17.28 19.37 5.89
C ASP A 179 -17.47 18.16 6.82
N GLU A 180 -17.64 16.95 6.27
CA GLU A 180 -17.79 15.71 7.06
C GLU A 180 -16.47 15.20 7.63
N ALA A 181 -15.32 15.75 7.21
CA ALA A 181 -14.01 15.25 7.62
C ALA A 181 -13.82 15.29 9.15
N ASP A 182 -14.34 16.32 9.82
CA ASP A 182 -14.22 16.49 11.28
C ASP A 182 -15.10 15.49 12.07
N GLU A 183 -16.05 14.83 11.41
CA GLU A 183 -16.92 13.81 12.01
C GLU A 183 -16.33 12.39 11.87
N LEU A 184 -15.27 12.24 11.07
CA LEU A 184 -14.63 10.96 10.80
C LEU A 184 -13.43 10.72 11.74
N CYS A 185 -13.30 9.49 12.21
CA CYS A 185 -12.14 9.09 12.99
C CYS A 185 -10.91 8.93 12.09
N ASP A 186 -9.89 9.76 12.29
CA ASP A 186 -8.60 9.71 11.60
C ASP A 186 -7.44 9.25 12.50
N ALA A 187 -7.75 8.76 13.71
CA ALA A 187 -6.77 8.51 14.79
C ALA A 187 -5.60 7.59 14.41
N CYS A 188 -5.81 6.65 13.48
CA CYS A 188 -4.74 5.79 12.96
C CYS A 188 -3.64 6.57 12.21
N PHE A 189 -3.97 7.78 11.72
CA PHE A 189 -3.08 8.69 10.99
C PHE A 189 -2.69 9.92 11.84
N SER A 190 -3.60 10.44 12.65
CA SER A 190 -3.41 11.68 13.44
C SER A 190 -2.98 11.45 14.88
N ARG A 191 -3.26 10.26 15.45
CA ARG A 191 -3.24 9.93 16.89
C ARG A 191 -4.22 10.72 17.75
N ASN A 192 -5.12 11.47 17.13
CA ASN A 192 -6.18 12.15 17.86
C ASN A 192 -7.36 11.20 18.04
N TYR A 193 -7.38 10.47 19.15
CA TYR A 193 -8.46 9.52 19.45
C TYR A 193 -9.68 10.28 20.00
N PRO A 194 -10.85 10.21 19.32
CA PRO A 194 -12.05 10.94 19.78
C PRO A 194 -12.56 10.48 21.15
N VAL A 195 -12.33 9.22 21.50
CA VAL A 195 -12.65 8.65 22.81
C VAL A 195 -11.34 8.42 23.57
N PRO A 196 -11.19 8.97 24.79
CA PRO A 196 -10.01 8.73 25.61
C PRO A 196 -9.85 7.23 25.89
N MET A 197 -8.64 6.73 25.67
CA MET A 197 -8.31 5.35 25.99
C MET A 197 -8.05 5.21 27.50
N PRO A 198 -8.51 4.13 28.15
CA PRO A 198 -8.17 3.86 29.54
C PRO A 198 -6.66 3.62 29.68
N ASP A 199 -6.07 4.02 30.83
CA ASP A 199 -4.62 3.92 31.14
C ASP A 199 -4.02 2.52 30.93
N LYS A 200 -4.87 1.49 30.95
CA LYS A 200 -4.54 0.12 30.59
C LYS A 200 -5.52 -0.37 29.55
N VAL A 201 -5.15 -0.23 28.28
CA VAL A 201 -5.78 -1.01 27.22
C VAL A 201 -5.22 -2.42 27.35
N PRO A 202 -6.03 -3.45 27.65
CA PRO A 202 -5.54 -4.82 27.61
C PRO A 202 -4.96 -5.04 26.21
N ALA A 203 -3.76 -5.61 26.12
CA ALA A 203 -3.30 -6.12 24.84
C ALA A 203 -4.43 -7.02 24.31
N MET A 204 -5.02 -6.68 23.15
CA MET A 204 -5.95 -7.61 22.52
C MET A 204 -5.16 -8.90 22.36
N ALA A 205 -5.63 -9.97 22.99
CA ALA A 205 -4.98 -11.26 22.98
C ALA A 205 -4.66 -11.60 21.51
N SER A 206 -3.39 -11.81 21.22
CA SER A 206 -3.00 -12.45 19.97
C SER A 206 -3.76 -13.76 19.90
N ALA A 207 -4.35 -14.08 18.74
CA ALA A 207 -5.01 -15.36 18.51
C ALA A 207 -4.04 -16.58 18.57
N ASP A 208 -2.82 -16.37 19.07
CA ASP A 208 -1.74 -17.34 19.22
C ASP A 208 -1.55 -17.78 20.70
N ASP A 209 -2.40 -17.32 21.64
CA ASP A 209 -2.28 -17.60 23.09
C ASP A 209 -3.25 -18.69 23.62
N GLU A 210 -3.73 -19.60 22.76
CA GLU A 210 -4.47 -20.81 23.19
C GLU A 210 -3.61 -22.07 22.94
N ASP A 211 -2.87 -22.48 23.97
CA ASP A 211 -2.29 -23.84 24.14
C ASP A 211 -3.36 -24.86 24.56
#